data_AF-A0A0F2DPE6-F1
#
_entry.id   AF-A0A0F2DPE6-F1
#
_cell.length_a   1.000
_cell.length_b   1.000
_cell.length_c   1.000
_cell.angle_alpha   90.00
_cell.angle_beta   90.00
_cell.angle_gamma   90.00
#
_symmetry.space_group_name_H-M   'P 1'
#
loop_
_entity.id
_entity.type
_entity.pdbx_description
1 polymer ?
#
loop_
_entity_poly.entity_id
_entity_poly.type
_entity_poly.pdbx_seq_one_letter_code
_entity_poly.pdbx_strand_id
1 'polypeptide(L)'
;MANLNYFTGKFSESELKNHFDSFDENKLKYELENFTSQYLELSEEEQLKYSGSVLYVCMNLIEKIGKTTAKNILVTLNKILLNNVQLFDWFENFEFLTSLYYYLYQTKEYEDYSILFENESYFFKILDLICNYNIENSEEILSDILSIFVQLFEQNSLPEERRNYFKRELESFINFIFKENSKDNDFKHIVYWYFELDELLSIFITEHLETINNYYFNNPQSDSVGKYLDFVSRHFDDIIEYSIEVIRKIAKENDSDIIRNQAIKLIEKYDNEFLNGTSDLESISSLDATQLLKQADKIIYYIRSKLTVDANELKEIGSFGHYTKIDTLTNFLIKADWKNDNKNENDSKVKSPFLRLTNLKQLNDPMEGRVIYDYLGIDNTFFQQYQASNVFISSLTTVPDSLPMWKEYADSSQGAFLEYDLSYLEDIVAHKSIEFVKVHYLDLISENKDETDVGKSLENLKHLFEKLQELKAEKELISLAEKLKKISYLFKVKDYEYEMEYRILINLDDTAIQNIINGDDNKLSNKNYLKKEEIGLEIFDKVNYNDFRKYIVLSPKDNGRYDLFVYINLAPLKYSKVILGPKVTDADYIAPYLKLANPDIEIESSKIPYR
;
A
#
# COMPACT_ATOMS: atom_id res chain seq x y z
N MET A 1 -42.51 -11.03 -16.25
CA MET A 1 -42.82 -10.42 -14.94
C MET A 1 -43.67 -9.19 -15.21
N ALA A 2 -44.66 -8.87 -14.39
CA ALA A 2 -45.40 -7.62 -14.60
C ALA A 2 -44.40 -6.46 -14.41
N ASN A 3 -44.29 -5.56 -15.39
CA ASN A 3 -43.41 -4.38 -15.27
C ASN A 3 -43.86 -3.58 -14.06
N LEU A 4 -43.10 -3.68 -12.97
CA LEU A 4 -43.32 -2.87 -11.79
C LEU A 4 -43.09 -1.41 -12.20
N ASN A 5 -44.08 -0.54 -11.99
CA ASN A 5 -43.86 0.89 -12.17
C ASN A 5 -43.28 1.45 -10.86
N TYR A 6 -42.04 1.93 -10.92
CA TYR A 6 -41.30 2.42 -9.75
C TYR A 6 -41.71 3.84 -9.33
N PHE A 7 -42.29 4.61 -10.25
CA PHE A 7 -42.61 6.03 -10.07
C PHE A 7 -44.09 6.27 -9.76
N THR A 8 -44.72 5.37 -9.00
CA THR A 8 -46.13 5.53 -8.56
C THR A 8 -46.26 6.22 -7.19
N GLY A 9 -45.15 6.63 -6.57
CA GLY A 9 -45.12 7.19 -5.21
C GLY A 9 -45.43 6.17 -4.10
N LYS A 10 -45.31 4.86 -4.39
CA LYS A 10 -45.55 3.77 -3.43
C LYS A 10 -44.29 3.31 -2.72
N PHE A 11 -43.13 3.66 -3.23
CA PHE A 11 -41.83 3.32 -2.67
C PHE A 11 -41.19 4.59 -2.10
N SER A 12 -40.71 4.50 -0.88
CA SER A 12 -39.68 5.41 -0.36
C SER A 12 -38.30 5.03 -0.89
N GLU A 13 -37.32 5.91 -0.72
CA GLU A 13 -35.93 5.72 -1.17
C GLU A 13 -35.30 4.47 -0.57
N SER A 14 -35.51 4.27 0.74
CA SER A 14 -35.04 3.07 1.46
C SER A 14 -35.75 1.79 1.00
N GLU A 15 -37.03 1.87 0.62
CA GLU A 15 -37.78 0.72 0.09
C GLU A 15 -37.30 0.34 -1.31
N LEU A 16 -36.94 1.31 -2.16
CA LEU A 16 -36.32 1.05 -3.47
C LEU A 16 -34.98 0.32 -3.30
N LYS A 17 -34.11 0.80 -2.40
CA LYS A 17 -32.83 0.14 -2.14
C LYS A 17 -33.01 -1.29 -1.64
N ASN A 18 -33.82 -1.49 -0.61
CA ASN A 18 -34.10 -2.82 -0.07
C ASN A 18 -34.69 -3.77 -1.12
N HIS A 19 -35.49 -3.23 -2.05
CA HIS A 19 -36.02 -4.00 -3.17
C HIS A 19 -34.91 -4.45 -4.12
N PHE A 20 -34.03 -3.54 -4.54
CA PHE A 20 -32.91 -3.88 -5.41
C PHE A 20 -31.90 -4.82 -4.74
N ASP A 21 -31.59 -4.63 -3.47
CA ASP A 21 -30.68 -5.49 -2.70
C ASP A 21 -31.20 -6.93 -2.55
N SER A 22 -32.50 -7.16 -2.76
CA SER A 22 -33.10 -8.50 -2.73
C SER A 22 -32.86 -9.34 -3.98
N PHE A 23 -32.30 -8.75 -5.05
CA PHE A 23 -32.09 -9.42 -6.33
C PHE A 23 -30.68 -10.01 -6.47
N ASP A 24 -30.58 -11.11 -7.23
CA ASP A 24 -29.30 -11.58 -7.75
C ASP A 24 -28.74 -10.61 -8.81
N GLU A 25 -27.43 -10.70 -9.10
CA GLU A 25 -26.72 -9.74 -9.95
C GLU A 25 -27.33 -9.58 -11.35
N ASN A 26 -27.75 -10.68 -11.99
CA ASN A 26 -28.35 -10.66 -13.32
C ASN A 26 -29.71 -9.97 -13.31
N LYS A 27 -30.53 -10.28 -12.31
CA LYS A 27 -31.85 -9.68 -12.14
C LYS A 27 -31.75 -8.23 -11.72
N LEU A 28 -30.82 -7.88 -10.85
CA LEU A 28 -30.56 -6.51 -10.40
C LEU A 28 -30.24 -5.59 -11.58
N LYS A 29 -29.32 -6.02 -12.45
CA LYS A 29 -28.98 -5.24 -13.65
C LYS A 29 -30.18 -4.97 -14.54
N TYR A 30 -30.97 -6.02 -14.81
CA TYR A 30 -32.18 -5.88 -15.63
C TYR A 30 -33.21 -4.93 -15.01
N GLU A 31 -33.47 -5.05 -13.71
CA GLU A 31 -34.45 -4.19 -13.03
C GLU A 31 -33.96 -2.75 -12.88
N LEU A 32 -32.65 -2.52 -12.72
CA LEU A 32 -32.08 -1.17 -12.76
C LEU A 32 -32.19 -0.53 -14.14
N GLU A 33 -31.95 -1.29 -15.22
CA GLU A 33 -32.17 -0.81 -16.59
C GLU A 33 -33.63 -0.45 -16.84
N ASN A 34 -34.57 -1.25 -16.32
CA ASN A 34 -36.01 -0.98 -16.37
C ASN A 34 -36.39 0.27 -15.55
N PHE A 35 -35.86 0.40 -14.33
CA PHE A 35 -36.03 1.58 -13.47
C PHE A 35 -35.56 2.85 -14.17
N THR A 36 -34.34 2.84 -14.73
CA THR A 36 -33.81 3.99 -15.47
C THR A 36 -34.65 4.29 -16.71
N SER A 37 -35.03 3.29 -17.48
CA SER A 37 -35.83 3.49 -18.70
C SER A 37 -37.17 4.15 -18.37
N GLN A 38 -37.84 3.70 -17.30
CA GLN A 38 -39.08 4.33 -16.84
C GLN A 38 -38.88 5.79 -16.43
N TYR A 39 -37.79 6.12 -15.74
CA TYR A 39 -37.49 7.50 -15.33
C TYR A 39 -37.28 8.43 -16.55
N LEU A 40 -36.56 7.93 -17.55
CA LEU A 40 -36.26 8.68 -18.77
C LEU A 40 -37.52 8.96 -19.62
N GLU A 41 -38.57 8.15 -19.48
CA GLU A 41 -39.86 8.33 -20.16
C GLU A 41 -40.82 9.30 -19.44
N LEU A 42 -40.52 9.69 -18.20
CA LEU A 42 -41.35 10.63 -17.43
C LEU A 42 -41.30 12.05 -18.00
N SER A 43 -42.34 12.84 -17.72
CA SER A 43 -42.33 14.29 -18.00
C SER A 43 -41.30 15.02 -17.12
N GLU A 44 -40.82 16.19 -17.53
CA GLU A 44 -39.82 16.95 -16.73
C GLU A 44 -40.31 17.26 -15.30
N GLU A 45 -41.61 17.52 -15.11
CA GLU A 45 -42.21 17.75 -13.79
C GLU A 45 -42.16 16.49 -12.91
N GLU A 46 -42.44 15.32 -13.51
CA GLU A 46 -42.32 14.03 -12.81
C GLU A 46 -40.86 13.64 -12.56
N GLN A 47 -39.96 13.93 -13.50
CA GLN A 47 -38.53 13.71 -13.32
C GLN A 47 -37.97 14.52 -12.15
N LEU A 48 -38.38 15.78 -12.03
CA LEU A 48 -38.04 16.63 -10.89
C LEU A 48 -38.62 16.07 -9.58
N LYS A 49 -39.89 15.65 -9.59
CA LYS A 49 -40.55 15.09 -8.41
C LYS A 49 -39.84 13.84 -7.86
N TYR A 50 -39.27 13.01 -8.74
CA TYR A 50 -38.62 11.76 -8.35
C TYR A 50 -37.08 11.84 -8.36
N SER A 51 -36.48 13.01 -8.58
CA SER A 51 -35.03 13.14 -8.74
C SER A 51 -34.25 12.71 -7.49
N GLY A 52 -34.71 13.04 -6.28
CA GLY A 52 -34.07 12.59 -5.03
C GLY A 52 -34.02 11.07 -4.91
N SER A 53 -35.15 10.39 -5.15
CA SER A 53 -35.19 8.92 -5.13
C SER A 53 -34.31 8.28 -6.20
N VAL A 54 -34.15 8.93 -7.35
CA VAL A 54 -33.26 8.46 -8.42
C VAL A 54 -31.79 8.71 -8.07
N LEU A 55 -31.46 9.85 -7.48
CA LEU A 55 -30.11 10.16 -6.98
C LEU A 55 -29.67 9.17 -5.92
N TYR A 56 -30.54 8.88 -4.94
CA TYR A 56 -30.29 7.85 -3.93
C TYR A 56 -29.99 6.47 -4.55
N VAL A 57 -30.77 6.06 -5.55
CA VAL A 57 -30.53 4.79 -6.27
C VAL A 57 -29.21 4.84 -7.04
N CYS A 58 -28.91 5.94 -7.73
CA CYS A 58 -27.66 6.11 -8.48
C CYS A 58 -26.44 6.05 -7.53
N MET A 59 -26.45 6.80 -6.44
CA MET A 59 -25.36 6.83 -5.47
C MET A 59 -24.97 5.43 -4.99
N ASN A 60 -25.97 4.56 -4.78
CA ASN A 60 -25.75 3.21 -4.25
C ASN A 60 -25.46 2.16 -5.34
N LEU A 61 -25.97 2.33 -6.57
CA LEU A 61 -26.07 1.24 -7.56
C LEU A 61 -25.65 1.61 -8.98
N ILE A 62 -25.19 2.85 -9.25
CA ILE A 62 -24.85 3.28 -10.61
C ILE A 62 -23.77 2.41 -11.26
N GLU A 63 -22.85 1.88 -10.47
CA GLU A 63 -21.81 0.99 -10.98
C GLU A 63 -22.34 -0.33 -11.57
N LYS A 64 -23.53 -0.74 -11.14
CA LYS A 64 -24.20 -1.97 -11.59
C LYS A 64 -25.07 -1.72 -12.82
N ILE A 65 -25.26 -0.46 -13.19
CA ILE A 65 -26.01 -0.03 -14.38
C ILE A 65 -25.08 -0.08 -15.60
N GLY A 66 -25.61 -0.44 -16.77
CA GLY A 66 -24.83 -0.35 -18.01
C GLY A 66 -24.37 1.09 -18.29
N LYS A 67 -23.12 1.27 -18.76
CA LYS A 67 -22.50 2.60 -18.98
C LYS A 67 -23.39 3.58 -19.76
N THR A 68 -24.02 3.12 -20.84
CA THR A 68 -24.94 3.95 -21.64
C THR A 68 -26.17 4.39 -20.85
N THR A 69 -26.72 3.51 -20.02
CA THR A 69 -27.86 3.79 -19.16
C THR A 69 -27.48 4.76 -18.03
N ALA A 70 -26.30 4.57 -17.41
CA ALA A 70 -25.72 5.48 -16.43
C ALA A 70 -25.47 6.89 -17.02
N LYS A 71 -24.95 6.96 -18.24
CA LYS A 71 -24.79 8.21 -19.00
C LYS A 71 -26.13 8.94 -19.15
N ASN A 72 -27.14 8.24 -19.68
CA ASN A 72 -28.43 8.86 -19.98
C ASN A 72 -29.14 9.38 -18.71
N ILE A 73 -29.07 8.65 -17.61
CA ILE A 73 -29.67 9.09 -16.35
C ILE A 73 -28.93 10.30 -15.77
N LEU A 74 -27.59 10.30 -15.76
CA LEU A 74 -26.81 11.43 -15.27
C LEU A 74 -26.98 12.67 -16.12
N VAL A 75 -27.08 12.54 -17.45
CA VAL A 75 -27.35 13.67 -18.35
C VAL A 75 -28.73 14.28 -18.07
N THR A 76 -29.73 13.42 -17.83
CA THR A 76 -31.09 13.86 -17.49
C THR A 76 -31.11 14.56 -16.13
N LEU A 77 -30.48 13.97 -15.12
CA LEU A 77 -30.34 14.57 -13.79
C LEU A 77 -29.59 15.90 -13.86
N ASN A 78 -28.45 15.97 -14.57
CA ASN A 78 -27.70 17.21 -14.78
C ASN A 78 -28.60 18.34 -15.30
N LYS A 79 -29.48 18.06 -16.28
CA LYS A 79 -30.43 19.04 -16.81
C LYS A 79 -31.51 19.43 -15.78
N ILE A 80 -32.13 18.45 -15.12
CA ILE A 80 -33.23 18.68 -14.17
C ILE A 80 -32.75 19.46 -12.96
N LEU A 81 -31.60 19.06 -12.39
CA LEU A 81 -31.02 19.68 -11.21
C LEU A 81 -30.52 21.10 -11.51
N LEU A 82 -29.87 21.33 -12.66
CA LEU A 82 -29.42 22.66 -13.10
C LEU A 82 -30.56 23.68 -13.17
N ASN A 83 -31.72 23.28 -13.67
CA ASN A 83 -32.87 24.18 -13.78
C ASN A 83 -33.57 24.45 -12.43
N ASN A 84 -33.25 23.67 -11.40
CA ASN A 84 -33.96 23.66 -10.12
C ASN A 84 -33.02 23.68 -8.91
N VAL A 85 -31.81 24.22 -9.08
CA VAL A 85 -30.73 24.28 -8.08
C VAL A 85 -31.19 24.69 -6.68
N GLN A 86 -32.15 25.61 -6.57
CA GLN A 86 -32.65 26.11 -5.28
C GLN A 86 -33.46 25.09 -4.47
N LEU A 87 -33.85 23.96 -5.07
CA LEU A 87 -34.65 22.92 -4.42
C LEU A 87 -33.79 21.83 -3.77
N PHE A 88 -32.48 21.83 -4.01
CA PHE A 88 -31.56 20.79 -3.58
C PHE A 88 -30.56 21.34 -2.56
N ASP A 89 -30.37 20.61 -1.48
CA ASP A 89 -29.42 20.96 -0.43
C ASP A 89 -28.09 20.21 -0.63
N TRP A 90 -27.23 20.25 0.40
CA TRP A 90 -25.92 19.59 0.36
C TRP A 90 -26.03 18.07 0.10
N PHE A 91 -27.11 17.41 0.56
CA PHE A 91 -27.26 15.96 0.48
C PHE A 91 -27.55 15.50 -0.95
N GLU A 92 -28.49 16.12 -1.68
CA GLU A 92 -28.71 15.72 -3.07
C GLU A 92 -27.52 16.08 -3.97
N ASN A 93 -26.77 17.14 -3.63
CA ASN A 93 -25.50 17.45 -4.27
C ASN A 93 -24.47 16.35 -4.03
N PHE A 94 -24.34 15.87 -2.79
CA PHE A 94 -23.49 14.73 -2.44
C PHE A 94 -23.85 13.47 -3.25
N GLU A 95 -25.14 13.13 -3.35
CA GLU A 95 -25.60 11.96 -4.12
C GLU A 95 -25.26 12.07 -5.61
N PHE A 96 -25.41 13.27 -6.18
CA PHE A 96 -25.05 13.55 -7.57
C PHE A 96 -23.54 13.42 -7.79
N LEU A 97 -22.73 14.05 -6.93
CA LEU A 97 -21.26 14.03 -7.03
C LEU A 97 -20.72 12.60 -6.88
N THR A 98 -21.24 11.83 -5.93
CA THR A 98 -20.89 10.42 -5.74
C THR A 98 -21.24 9.58 -6.98
N SER A 99 -22.44 9.78 -7.53
CA SER A 99 -22.86 9.10 -8.75
C SER A 99 -21.97 9.45 -9.95
N LEU A 100 -21.58 10.72 -10.06
CA LEU A 100 -20.69 11.23 -11.10
C LEU A 100 -19.28 10.63 -10.98
N TYR A 101 -18.73 10.55 -9.77
CA TYR A 101 -17.45 9.91 -9.49
C TYR A 101 -17.43 8.46 -9.99
N TYR A 102 -18.41 7.65 -9.60
CA TYR A 102 -18.48 6.25 -10.01
C TYR A 102 -18.69 6.08 -11.52
N TYR A 103 -19.45 6.96 -12.17
CA TYR A 103 -19.61 6.94 -13.61
C TYR A 103 -18.30 7.25 -14.35
N LEU A 104 -17.53 8.24 -13.89
CA LEU A 104 -16.21 8.56 -14.44
C LEU A 104 -15.25 7.40 -14.26
N TYR A 105 -15.24 6.75 -13.10
CA TYR A 105 -14.41 5.58 -12.84
C TYR A 105 -14.64 4.46 -13.87
N GLN A 106 -15.87 4.31 -14.36
CA GLN A 106 -16.24 3.31 -15.37
C GLN A 106 -15.99 3.75 -16.82
N THR A 107 -15.81 5.04 -17.09
CA THR A 107 -15.89 5.62 -18.43
C THR A 107 -14.57 6.29 -18.80
N LYS A 108 -13.96 5.84 -19.91
CA LYS A 108 -12.59 6.26 -20.28
C LYS A 108 -12.49 7.22 -21.46
N GLU A 109 -13.57 7.41 -22.23
CA GLU A 109 -13.60 8.28 -23.40
C GLU A 109 -14.23 9.63 -23.06
N TYR A 110 -13.59 10.73 -23.46
CA TYR A 110 -14.00 12.09 -23.08
C TYR A 110 -15.41 12.43 -23.59
N GLU A 111 -15.75 12.01 -24.80
CA GLU A 111 -17.06 12.22 -25.44
C GLU A 111 -18.21 11.58 -24.65
N ASP A 112 -17.91 10.60 -23.79
CA ASP A 112 -18.95 9.94 -22.99
C ASP A 112 -19.35 10.70 -21.75
N TYR A 113 -18.50 11.56 -21.22
CA TYR A 113 -18.81 12.37 -20.03
C TYR A 113 -18.76 13.88 -20.27
N SER A 114 -18.28 14.35 -21.43
CA SER A 114 -18.06 15.78 -21.71
C SER A 114 -19.28 16.66 -21.45
N ILE A 115 -20.48 16.17 -21.74
CA ILE A 115 -21.76 16.87 -21.53
C ILE A 115 -22.04 17.18 -20.04
N LEU A 116 -21.53 16.35 -19.13
CA LEU A 116 -21.66 16.55 -17.68
C LEU A 116 -20.69 17.62 -17.15
N PHE A 117 -19.77 18.10 -18.00
CA PHE A 117 -18.76 19.11 -17.67
C PHE A 117 -18.72 20.24 -18.71
N GLU A 118 -19.84 20.53 -19.34
CA GLU A 118 -20.03 21.80 -20.06
C GLU A 118 -20.01 22.97 -19.07
N ASN A 119 -19.68 24.18 -19.53
CA ASN A 119 -19.48 25.33 -18.63
C ASN A 119 -20.74 25.68 -17.81
N GLU A 120 -21.92 25.32 -18.32
CA GLU A 120 -23.22 25.47 -17.64
C GLU A 120 -23.73 24.15 -17.04
N SER A 121 -22.85 23.18 -16.76
CA SER A 121 -23.25 21.91 -16.12
C SER A 121 -23.59 22.09 -14.64
N TYR A 122 -24.33 21.12 -14.10
CA TYR A 122 -24.70 21.10 -12.69
C TYR A 122 -23.47 21.01 -11.78
N PHE A 123 -22.42 20.27 -12.18
CA PHE A 123 -21.16 20.20 -11.44
C PHE A 123 -20.52 21.58 -11.23
N PHE A 124 -20.34 22.37 -12.31
CA PHE A 124 -19.79 23.72 -12.17
C PHE A 124 -20.75 24.67 -11.46
N LYS A 125 -22.06 24.42 -11.53
CA LYS A 125 -23.03 25.19 -10.76
C LYS A 125 -22.91 24.94 -9.26
N ILE A 126 -22.70 23.70 -8.82
CA ILE A 126 -22.38 23.38 -7.42
C ILE A 126 -21.12 24.13 -6.99
N LEU A 127 -20.06 24.06 -7.79
CA LEU A 127 -18.79 24.73 -7.52
C LEU A 127 -18.96 26.25 -7.32
N ASP A 128 -19.69 26.90 -8.24
CA ASP A 128 -20.02 28.33 -8.19
C ASP A 128 -20.80 28.70 -6.92
N LEU A 129 -21.80 27.88 -6.55
CA LEU A 129 -22.60 28.15 -5.35
C LEU A 129 -21.78 28.05 -4.07
N ILE A 130 -20.89 27.06 -3.97
CA ILE A 130 -20.03 26.89 -2.80
C ILE A 130 -19.06 28.07 -2.69
N CYS A 131 -18.36 28.40 -3.78
CA CYS A 131 -17.34 29.46 -3.75
C CYS A 131 -17.92 30.87 -3.59
N ASN A 132 -19.15 31.14 -4.05
CA ASN A 132 -19.69 32.50 -4.11
C ASN A 132 -20.89 32.76 -3.20
N TYR A 133 -21.61 31.72 -2.75
CA TYR A 133 -22.92 31.90 -2.10
C TYR A 133 -23.09 31.20 -0.74
N ASN A 134 -22.01 30.63 -0.17
CA ASN A 134 -21.95 30.03 1.18
C ASN A 134 -23.18 29.17 1.51
N ILE A 135 -23.23 27.97 0.90
CA ILE A 135 -24.32 27.00 1.12
C ILE A 135 -24.14 26.35 2.50
N GLU A 136 -25.26 26.19 3.22
CA GLU A 136 -25.30 25.46 4.49
C GLU A 136 -24.79 24.02 4.32
N ASN A 137 -23.87 23.60 5.20
CA ASN A 137 -23.20 22.30 5.17
C ASN A 137 -22.43 22.00 3.87
N SER A 138 -21.97 23.03 3.15
CA SER A 138 -21.13 22.83 1.94
C SER A 138 -19.80 22.16 2.24
N GLU A 139 -19.33 22.23 3.49
CA GLU A 139 -18.16 21.53 3.99
C GLU A 139 -18.23 20.00 3.76
N GLU A 140 -19.43 19.41 3.87
CA GLU A 140 -19.65 17.95 3.75
C GLU A 140 -19.40 17.39 2.34
N ILE A 141 -19.27 18.25 1.32
CA ILE A 141 -19.12 17.83 -0.10
C ILE A 141 -17.84 18.34 -0.76
N LEU A 142 -16.95 19.01 0.00
CA LEU A 142 -15.71 19.57 -0.55
C LEU A 142 -14.77 18.46 -1.05
N SER A 143 -14.66 17.36 -0.31
CA SER A 143 -13.81 16.24 -0.70
C SER A 143 -14.36 15.48 -1.92
N ASP A 144 -15.69 15.37 -2.07
CA ASP A 144 -16.32 14.76 -3.25
C ASP A 144 -16.00 15.52 -4.54
N ILE A 145 -15.99 16.87 -4.49
CA ILE A 145 -15.61 17.69 -5.64
C ILE A 145 -14.14 17.44 -6.02
N LEU A 146 -13.23 17.38 -5.04
CA LEU A 146 -11.83 17.07 -5.31
C LEU A 146 -11.66 15.66 -5.90
N SER A 147 -12.45 14.68 -5.44
CA SER A 147 -12.43 13.32 -5.98
C SER A 147 -12.82 13.26 -7.47
N ILE A 148 -13.78 14.10 -7.90
CA ILE A 148 -14.17 14.21 -9.30
C ILE A 148 -13.03 14.80 -10.14
N PHE A 149 -12.35 15.83 -9.62
CA PHE A 149 -11.17 16.36 -10.30
C PHE A 149 -10.08 15.29 -10.48
N VAL A 150 -9.79 14.48 -9.45
CA VAL A 150 -8.85 13.35 -9.57
C VAL A 150 -9.27 12.44 -10.72
N GLN A 151 -10.53 11.99 -10.72
CA GLN A 151 -11.06 11.13 -11.77
C GLN A 151 -10.99 11.75 -13.17
N LEU A 152 -11.16 13.07 -13.31
CA LEU A 152 -11.01 13.77 -14.59
C LEU A 152 -9.55 13.79 -15.07
N PHE A 153 -8.59 14.05 -14.18
CA PHE A 153 -7.18 14.17 -14.56
C PHE A 153 -6.49 12.84 -14.82
N GLU A 154 -6.99 11.74 -14.25
CA GLU A 154 -6.62 10.35 -14.57
C GLU A 154 -7.01 9.93 -15.99
N GLN A 155 -7.97 10.61 -16.63
CA GLN A 155 -8.41 10.26 -17.98
C GLN A 155 -7.38 10.67 -19.05
N ASN A 156 -6.87 9.68 -19.78
CA ASN A 156 -5.97 9.90 -20.91
C ASN A 156 -6.65 10.58 -22.11
N SER A 157 -7.97 10.45 -22.24
CA SER A 157 -8.77 11.00 -23.35
C SER A 157 -9.11 12.49 -23.18
N LEU A 158 -8.85 13.09 -22.01
CA LEU A 158 -9.17 14.49 -21.73
C LEU A 158 -8.38 15.46 -22.64
N PRO A 159 -9.06 16.26 -23.49
CA PRO A 159 -8.39 17.22 -24.37
C PRO A 159 -7.61 18.29 -23.61
N GLU A 160 -6.46 18.71 -24.13
CA GLU A 160 -5.54 19.66 -23.48
C GLU A 160 -6.20 21.00 -23.12
N GLU A 161 -7.04 21.54 -24.01
CA GLU A 161 -7.79 22.77 -23.76
C GLU A 161 -8.71 22.63 -22.53
N ARG A 162 -9.38 21.49 -22.40
CA ARG A 162 -10.28 21.19 -21.29
C ARG A 162 -9.51 20.87 -20.01
N ARG A 163 -8.36 20.20 -20.13
CA ARG A 163 -7.41 19.98 -19.01
C ARG A 163 -6.95 21.31 -18.42
N ASN A 164 -6.58 22.29 -19.25
CA ASN A 164 -6.17 23.62 -18.79
C ASN A 164 -7.32 24.40 -18.14
N TYR A 165 -8.54 24.26 -18.67
CA TYR A 165 -9.73 24.85 -18.05
C TYR A 165 -9.98 24.26 -16.66
N PHE A 166 -10.04 22.92 -16.53
CA PHE A 166 -10.26 22.27 -15.24
C PHE A 166 -9.16 22.57 -14.23
N LYS A 167 -7.90 22.72 -14.68
CA LYS A 167 -6.79 23.09 -13.79
C LYS A 167 -7.03 24.46 -13.14
N ARG A 168 -7.47 25.45 -13.92
CA ARG A 168 -7.81 26.78 -13.38
C ARG A 168 -8.98 26.75 -12.39
N GLU A 169 -10.02 26.00 -12.70
CA GLU A 169 -11.18 25.87 -11.81
C GLU A 169 -10.78 25.15 -10.50
N LEU A 170 -9.94 24.11 -10.60
CA LEU A 170 -9.37 23.42 -9.44
C LEU A 170 -8.52 24.35 -8.59
N GLU A 171 -7.60 25.11 -9.19
CA GLU A 171 -6.75 26.07 -8.47
C GLU A 171 -7.60 27.11 -7.72
N SER A 172 -8.67 27.62 -8.34
CA SER A 172 -9.61 28.53 -7.68
C SER A 172 -10.30 27.86 -6.48
N PHE A 173 -10.77 26.62 -6.66
CA PHE A 173 -11.47 25.89 -5.61
C PHE A 173 -10.57 25.52 -4.43
N ILE A 174 -9.35 25.05 -4.68
CA ILE A 174 -8.38 24.75 -3.63
C ILE A 174 -8.04 26.00 -2.83
N ASN A 175 -7.80 27.13 -3.50
CA ASN A 175 -7.55 28.40 -2.83
C ASN A 175 -8.72 28.84 -1.94
N PHE A 176 -9.97 28.55 -2.35
CA PHE A 176 -11.15 28.77 -1.52
C PHE A 176 -11.13 27.88 -0.27
N ILE A 177 -10.92 26.57 -0.43
CA ILE A 177 -10.86 25.60 0.68
C ILE A 177 -9.85 26.05 1.76
N PHE A 178 -8.62 26.37 1.35
CA PHE A 178 -7.55 26.70 2.29
C PHE A 178 -7.67 28.10 2.91
N LYS A 179 -8.44 29.02 2.31
CA LYS A 179 -8.70 30.36 2.88
C LYS A 179 -9.84 30.36 3.90
N GLU A 180 -10.92 29.63 3.65
CA GLU A 180 -12.19 29.81 4.39
C GLU A 180 -12.54 28.61 5.31
N ASN A 181 -12.06 27.39 5.05
CA ASN A 181 -12.65 26.16 5.63
C ASN A 181 -11.68 25.23 6.40
N SER A 182 -10.65 25.77 7.05
CA SER A 182 -9.64 24.96 7.77
C SER A 182 -10.09 24.28 9.09
N LYS A 183 -11.40 24.32 9.43
CA LYS A 183 -11.93 23.80 10.71
C LYS A 183 -12.99 22.70 10.54
N ASP A 184 -12.92 22.00 9.41
CA ASP A 184 -13.89 21.00 9.02
C ASP A 184 -13.58 19.61 9.62
N ASN A 185 -14.65 18.86 9.95
CA ASN A 185 -14.58 17.45 10.32
C ASN A 185 -14.09 16.58 9.14
N ASP A 186 -14.31 17.02 7.88
CA ASP A 186 -13.92 16.27 6.68
C ASP A 186 -12.51 16.58 6.15
N PHE A 187 -11.74 17.42 6.85
CA PHE A 187 -10.42 17.87 6.37
C PHE A 187 -9.46 16.72 6.01
N LYS A 188 -9.61 15.54 6.66
CA LYS A 188 -8.88 14.31 6.33
C LYS A 188 -9.01 13.93 4.84
N HIS A 189 -10.24 13.89 4.33
CA HIS A 189 -10.51 13.45 2.96
C HIS A 189 -10.13 14.54 1.96
N ILE A 190 -10.28 15.81 2.34
CA ILE A 190 -9.78 16.95 1.57
C ILE A 190 -8.26 16.82 1.33
N VAL A 191 -7.45 16.65 2.39
CA VAL A 191 -5.99 16.52 2.21
C VAL A 191 -5.59 15.23 1.50
N TYR A 192 -6.36 14.15 1.67
CA TYR A 192 -6.16 12.91 0.91
C TYR A 192 -6.24 13.16 -0.60
N TRP A 193 -7.31 13.82 -1.08
CA TRP A 193 -7.49 14.10 -2.50
C TRP A 193 -6.56 15.21 -2.99
N TYR A 194 -6.22 16.17 -2.14
CA TYR A 194 -5.20 17.18 -2.44
C TYR A 194 -3.86 16.53 -2.80
N PHE A 195 -3.41 15.52 -2.02
CA PHE A 195 -2.15 14.83 -2.32
C PHE A 195 -2.21 14.03 -3.63
N GLU A 196 -3.34 13.39 -3.95
CA GLU A 196 -3.53 12.70 -5.24
C GLU A 196 -3.48 13.69 -6.42
N LEU A 197 -4.16 14.83 -6.29
CA LEU A 197 -4.12 15.88 -7.31
C LEU A 197 -2.72 16.46 -7.49
N ASP A 198 -1.98 16.64 -6.39
CA ASP A 198 -0.61 17.14 -6.44
C ASP A 198 0.35 16.15 -7.11
N GLU A 199 0.17 14.84 -6.90
CA GLU A 199 0.92 13.81 -7.62
C GLU A 199 0.65 13.86 -9.14
N LEU A 200 -0.61 14.09 -9.53
CA LEU A 200 -1.02 14.15 -10.94
C LEU A 200 -0.61 15.46 -11.65
N LEU A 201 -0.60 16.59 -10.94
CA LEU A 201 -0.58 17.93 -11.55
C LEU A 201 0.44 18.92 -10.98
N SER A 202 1.09 18.56 -9.87
CA SER A 202 2.00 19.45 -9.11
C SER A 202 1.34 20.80 -8.79
N ILE A 203 0.24 20.74 -8.05
CA ILE A 203 -0.62 21.90 -7.71
C ILE A 203 -0.23 22.59 -6.39
N PHE A 204 0.77 22.08 -5.69
CA PHE A 204 1.19 22.63 -4.40
C PHE A 204 1.60 24.11 -4.46
N ILE A 205 1.15 24.87 -3.46
CA ILE A 205 1.63 26.22 -3.14
C ILE A 205 1.87 26.35 -1.62
N THR A 206 2.83 27.19 -1.24
CA THR A 206 3.31 27.34 0.14
C THR A 206 2.23 27.73 1.13
N GLU A 207 1.24 28.53 0.72
CA GLU A 207 0.16 29.02 1.57
C GLU A 207 -0.71 27.91 2.17
N HIS A 208 -0.82 26.76 1.50
CA HIS A 208 -1.62 25.62 2.00
C HIS A 208 -0.92 24.85 3.13
N LEU A 209 0.41 24.94 3.19
CA LEU A 209 1.25 24.06 3.99
C LEU A 209 0.95 24.19 5.49
N GLU A 210 0.72 25.42 5.98
CA GLU A 210 0.44 25.65 7.41
C GLU A 210 -0.80 24.87 7.86
N THR A 211 -1.87 24.89 7.06
CA THR A 211 -3.11 24.16 7.39
C THR A 211 -2.89 22.65 7.35
N ILE A 212 -2.19 22.13 6.34
CA ILE A 212 -1.84 20.72 6.22
C ILE A 212 -1.01 20.26 7.42
N ASN A 213 0.05 21.01 7.76
CA ASN A 213 0.94 20.69 8.87
C ASN A 213 0.22 20.74 10.22
N ASN A 214 -0.64 21.73 10.44
CA ASN A 214 -1.45 21.81 11.66
C ASN A 214 -2.36 20.59 11.84
N TYR A 215 -2.96 20.09 10.75
CA TYR A 215 -3.78 18.88 10.81
C TYR A 215 -2.96 17.65 11.20
N TYR A 216 -1.84 17.37 10.52
CA TYR A 216 -1.02 16.18 10.79
C TYR A 216 -0.25 16.28 12.11
N PHE A 217 0.06 17.48 12.58
CA PHE A 217 0.61 17.68 13.92
C PHE A 217 -0.39 17.23 15.00
N ASN A 218 -1.68 17.48 14.80
CA ASN A 218 -2.72 17.08 15.75
C ASN A 218 -3.19 15.63 15.55
N ASN A 219 -2.95 15.06 14.37
CA ASN A 219 -3.41 13.73 13.98
C ASN A 219 -2.28 12.84 13.45
N PRO A 220 -1.23 12.54 14.26
CA PRO A 220 -0.09 11.74 13.83
C PRO A 220 -0.46 10.27 13.54
N GLN A 221 -1.68 9.83 13.87
CA GLN A 221 -2.22 8.49 13.59
C GLN A 221 -3.20 8.47 12.40
N SER A 222 -3.39 9.58 11.68
CA SER A 222 -4.31 9.59 10.55
C SER A 222 -3.89 8.55 9.49
N ASP A 223 -4.85 7.81 8.94
CA ASP A 223 -4.58 6.80 7.90
C ASP A 223 -3.91 7.39 6.64
N SER A 224 -3.97 8.71 6.48
CA SER A 224 -3.35 9.45 5.37
C SER A 224 -1.95 9.99 5.68
N VAL A 225 -1.39 9.71 6.88
CA VAL A 225 -0.04 10.15 7.27
C VAL A 225 1.02 9.65 6.28
N GLY A 226 0.90 8.42 5.77
CA GLY A 226 1.82 7.91 4.75
C GLY A 226 1.85 8.78 3.49
N LYS A 227 0.69 9.29 3.05
CA LYS A 227 0.61 10.23 1.91
C LYS A 227 1.21 11.60 2.25
N TYR A 228 1.06 12.07 3.48
CA TYR A 228 1.72 13.29 3.93
C TYR A 228 3.24 13.17 3.89
N LEU A 229 3.80 12.05 4.37
CA LEU A 229 5.24 11.82 4.32
C LEU A 229 5.74 11.70 2.87
N ASP A 230 4.99 11.04 1.99
CA ASP A 230 5.30 11.00 0.55
C ASP A 230 5.28 12.40 -0.08
N PHE A 231 4.23 13.19 0.19
CA PHE A 231 4.12 14.57 -0.24
C PHE A 231 5.31 15.42 0.22
N VAL A 232 5.72 15.30 1.49
CA VAL A 232 6.92 15.96 2.01
C VAL A 232 8.19 15.47 1.34
N SER A 233 8.29 14.18 1.03
CA SER A 233 9.43 13.62 0.30
C SER A 233 9.57 14.20 -1.12
N ARG A 234 8.44 14.35 -1.84
CA ARG A 234 8.41 14.91 -3.20
C ARG A 234 8.77 16.39 -3.24
N HIS A 235 8.36 17.16 -2.22
CA HIS A 235 8.65 18.59 -2.08
C HIS A 235 9.74 18.88 -1.04
N PHE A 236 10.64 17.92 -0.79
CA PHE A 236 11.53 17.93 0.37
C PHE A 236 12.32 19.25 0.51
N ASP A 237 13.00 19.67 -0.55
CA ASP A 237 13.87 20.84 -0.51
C ASP A 237 13.10 22.15 -0.26
N ASP A 238 11.81 22.19 -0.61
CA ASP A 238 10.97 23.38 -0.50
C ASP A 238 10.24 23.49 0.84
N ILE A 239 9.91 22.37 1.50
CA ILE A 239 8.96 22.37 2.64
C ILE A 239 9.47 21.71 3.93
N ILE A 240 10.63 21.08 3.92
CA ILE A 240 11.11 20.28 5.07
C ILE A 240 11.27 21.13 6.34
N GLU A 241 11.79 22.35 6.23
CA GLU A 241 12.00 23.25 7.39
C GLU A 241 10.68 23.55 8.14
N TYR A 242 9.59 23.71 7.40
CA TYR A 242 8.26 23.99 7.96
C TYR A 242 7.54 22.73 8.47
N SER A 243 7.96 21.55 8.00
CA SER A 243 7.28 20.28 8.26
C SER A 243 8.00 19.41 9.29
N ILE A 244 9.26 19.71 9.60
CA ILE A 244 10.13 18.85 10.42
C ILE A 244 9.55 18.53 11.80
N GLU A 245 8.89 19.48 12.46
CA GLU A 245 8.27 19.25 13.78
C GLU A 245 7.08 18.29 13.70
N VAL A 246 6.32 18.33 12.61
CA VAL A 246 5.24 17.37 12.33
C VAL A 246 5.81 15.98 12.13
N ILE A 247 6.86 15.86 11.31
CA ILE A 247 7.52 14.58 11.00
C ILE A 247 8.14 13.97 12.27
N ARG A 248 8.81 14.79 13.11
CA ARG A 248 9.35 14.37 14.41
C ARG A 248 8.26 13.85 15.34
N LYS A 249 7.08 14.48 15.33
CA LYS A 249 5.92 14.01 16.10
C LYS A 249 5.39 12.68 15.55
N ILE A 250 5.24 12.54 14.25
CA ILE A 250 4.84 11.28 13.59
C ILE A 250 5.82 10.15 13.95
N ALA A 251 7.13 10.36 13.80
CA ALA A 251 8.17 9.38 14.13
C ALA A 251 8.13 8.91 15.59
N LYS A 252 7.66 9.78 16.50
CA LYS A 252 7.59 9.53 17.93
C LYS A 252 6.28 8.84 18.35
N GLU A 253 5.17 9.25 17.75
CA GLU A 253 3.83 8.92 18.24
C GLU A 253 3.13 7.85 17.40
N ASN A 254 3.40 7.73 16.10
CA ASN A 254 2.68 6.82 15.20
C ASN A 254 2.83 5.33 15.61
N ASP A 255 1.78 4.54 15.45
CA ASP A 255 1.76 3.13 15.87
C ASP A 255 2.29 2.14 14.80
N SER A 256 2.41 2.58 13.54
CA SER A 256 2.98 1.78 12.44
C SER A 256 4.50 1.92 12.40
N ASP A 257 5.19 0.78 12.36
CA ASP A 257 6.64 0.72 12.22
C ASP A 257 7.10 1.24 10.86
N ILE A 258 6.32 0.96 9.82
CA ILE A 258 6.57 1.42 8.44
C ILE A 258 6.50 2.96 8.38
N ILE A 259 5.44 3.55 8.93
CA ILE A 259 5.26 5.02 8.92
C ILE A 259 6.33 5.71 9.75
N ARG A 260 6.68 5.15 10.92
CA ARG A 260 7.78 5.69 11.74
C ARG A 260 9.11 5.65 11.00
N ASN A 261 9.42 4.55 10.31
CA ASN A 261 10.64 4.43 9.51
C ASN A 261 10.71 5.49 8.40
N GLN A 262 9.62 5.69 7.67
CA GLN A 262 9.53 6.72 6.63
C GLN A 262 9.78 8.13 7.22
N ALA A 263 9.17 8.45 8.35
CA ALA A 263 9.37 9.72 9.03
C ALA A 263 10.83 9.90 9.49
N ILE A 264 11.45 8.85 10.03
CA ILE A 264 12.86 8.90 10.48
C ILE A 264 13.80 9.12 9.29
N LYS A 265 13.59 8.44 8.16
CA LYS A 265 14.40 8.68 6.95
C LYS A 265 14.35 10.15 6.49
N LEU A 266 13.17 10.78 6.52
CA LEU A 266 13.04 12.21 6.20
C LEU A 266 13.77 13.10 7.21
N ILE A 267 13.70 12.78 8.49
CA ILE A 267 14.42 13.54 9.53
C ILE A 267 15.93 13.41 9.34
N GLU A 268 16.44 12.21 9.08
CA GLU A 268 17.87 11.98 8.85
C GLU A 268 18.38 12.74 7.62
N LYS A 269 17.61 12.74 6.53
CA LYS A 269 17.95 13.49 5.31
C LYS A 269 18.09 14.99 5.59
N TYR A 270 17.31 15.53 6.52
CA TYR A 270 17.35 16.93 6.92
C TYR A 270 18.44 17.23 7.95
N ASP A 271 18.54 16.37 8.96
CA ASP A 271 19.37 16.54 10.16
C ASP A 271 20.13 15.24 10.41
N ASN A 272 21.34 15.15 9.83
CA ASN A 272 22.25 14.01 9.99
C ASN A 272 22.67 13.78 11.46
N GLU A 273 22.42 14.75 12.36
CA GLU A 273 22.72 14.64 13.80
C GLU A 273 21.53 14.14 14.63
N PHE A 274 20.43 13.70 14.00
CA PHE A 274 19.20 13.25 14.68
C PHE A 274 19.44 12.31 15.87
N LEU A 275 20.43 11.41 15.80
CA LEU A 275 20.86 10.60 16.95
C LEU A 275 22.01 11.20 17.77
N ASN A 276 22.91 11.96 17.14
CA ASN A 276 24.06 12.57 17.83
C ASN A 276 23.61 13.58 18.91
N GLY A 277 22.47 14.26 18.71
CA GLY A 277 21.93 15.25 19.65
C GLY A 277 21.43 14.70 20.99
N THR A 278 21.42 13.37 21.21
CA THR A 278 21.05 12.77 22.51
C THR A 278 22.03 11.73 23.04
N SER A 279 23.13 11.46 22.32
CA SER A 279 24.13 10.45 22.66
C SER A 279 25.38 11.03 23.33
N ASP A 280 25.26 12.11 24.09
CA ASP A 280 26.27 12.35 25.12
C ASP A 280 26.12 11.23 26.14
N LEU A 281 27.09 10.31 26.20
CA LEU A 281 27.19 9.24 27.22
C LEU A 281 27.11 9.80 28.66
N GLU A 282 27.37 11.10 28.85
CA GLU A 282 27.13 11.81 30.10
C GLU A 282 25.63 11.87 30.46
N SER A 283 24.73 11.97 29.48
CA SER A 283 23.28 12.01 29.67
C SER A 283 22.72 10.66 30.14
N ILE A 284 22.91 9.57 29.38
CA ILE A 284 23.50 8.31 29.89
C ILE A 284 23.15 7.98 31.34
N SER A 285 24.17 8.19 32.17
CA SER A 285 24.25 7.97 33.61
C SER A 285 23.12 8.62 34.43
N SER A 286 22.58 9.76 33.99
CA SER A 286 21.58 10.55 34.74
C SER A 286 20.11 10.13 34.50
N LEU A 287 19.85 9.32 33.47
CA LEU A 287 18.49 8.96 33.08
C LEU A 287 17.88 7.84 33.93
N ASP A 288 16.58 7.95 34.19
CA ASP A 288 15.79 6.89 34.80
C ASP A 288 15.47 5.75 33.81
N ALA A 289 14.98 4.62 34.32
CA ALA A 289 14.70 3.43 33.51
C ALA A 289 13.70 3.69 32.35
N THR A 290 12.69 4.54 32.57
CA THR A 290 11.69 4.88 31.55
C THR A 290 12.29 5.74 30.44
N GLN A 291 13.18 6.68 30.79
CA GLN A 291 13.91 7.50 29.83
C GLN A 291 14.89 6.66 29.01
N LEU A 292 15.61 5.73 29.64
CA LEU A 292 16.50 4.79 28.96
C LEU A 292 15.74 3.92 27.95
N LEU A 293 14.57 3.39 28.33
CA LEU A 293 13.72 2.62 27.42
C LEU A 293 13.24 3.44 26.22
N LYS A 294 12.90 4.73 26.41
CA LYS A 294 12.54 5.63 25.31
C LYS A 294 13.69 5.90 24.36
N GLN A 295 14.91 6.04 24.88
CA GLN A 295 16.11 6.17 24.04
C GLN A 295 16.39 4.89 23.27
N ALA A 296 16.29 3.73 23.92
CA ALA A 296 16.46 2.44 23.28
C ALA A 296 15.43 2.22 22.16
N ASP A 297 14.16 2.60 22.37
CA ASP A 297 13.14 2.56 21.32
C ASP A 297 13.54 3.40 20.11
N LYS A 298 13.98 4.65 20.30
CA LYS A 298 14.45 5.52 19.21
C LYS A 298 15.60 4.89 18.43
N ILE A 299 16.59 4.33 19.13
CA ILE A 299 17.74 3.66 18.52
C ILE A 299 17.29 2.45 17.69
N ILE A 300 16.35 1.66 18.20
CA ILE A 300 15.80 0.49 17.49
C ILE A 300 15.17 0.91 16.15
N TYR A 301 14.34 1.96 16.14
CA TYR A 301 13.74 2.45 14.89
C TYR A 301 14.76 3.09 13.96
N TYR A 302 15.77 3.78 14.49
CA TYR A 302 16.86 4.30 13.66
C TYR A 302 17.64 3.17 12.98
N ILE A 303 17.95 2.09 13.71
CA ILE A 303 18.59 0.92 13.10
C ILE A 303 17.66 0.33 12.02
N ARG A 304 16.37 0.23 12.30
CA ARG A 304 15.37 -0.25 11.34
C ARG A 304 15.32 0.63 10.07
N SER A 305 15.29 1.96 10.21
CA SER A 305 15.26 2.90 9.09
C SER A 305 16.52 2.81 8.24
N LYS A 306 17.71 2.74 8.87
CA LYS A 306 19.00 2.59 8.19
C LYS A 306 19.16 1.28 7.43
N LEU A 307 18.50 0.21 7.89
CA LEU A 307 18.52 -1.08 7.20
C LEU A 307 17.41 -1.22 6.15
N THR A 308 16.44 -0.31 6.12
CA THR A 308 15.39 -0.30 5.09
C THR A 308 15.93 0.37 3.83
N VAL A 309 15.79 -0.30 2.68
CA VAL A 309 16.26 0.16 1.37
C VAL A 309 15.13 0.94 0.69
N ASP A 310 15.42 2.16 0.23
CA ASP A 310 14.50 2.93 -0.61
C ASP A 310 14.80 2.80 -2.12
N ALA A 311 13.97 3.42 -2.95
CA ALA A 311 14.05 3.30 -4.40
C ALA A 311 15.36 3.86 -4.98
N ASN A 312 16.01 4.84 -4.33
CA ASN A 312 17.29 5.36 -4.79
C ASN A 312 18.41 4.39 -4.44
N GLU A 313 18.44 3.91 -3.21
CA GLU A 313 19.41 2.90 -2.74
C GLU A 313 19.30 1.61 -3.56
N LEU A 314 18.07 1.16 -3.90
CA LEU A 314 17.82 0.01 -4.76
C LEU A 314 18.53 0.14 -6.12
N LYS A 315 18.41 1.31 -6.76
CA LYS A 315 19.03 1.61 -8.07
C LYS A 315 20.54 1.64 -8.00
N GLU A 316 21.11 2.15 -6.91
CA GLU A 316 22.56 2.20 -6.71
C GLU A 316 23.19 0.80 -6.54
N ILE A 317 22.49 -0.13 -5.88
CA ILE A 317 22.96 -1.50 -5.67
C ILE A 317 22.90 -2.31 -6.98
N GLY A 318 21.82 -2.16 -7.75
CA GLY A 318 21.69 -2.73 -9.09
C GLY A 318 21.02 -4.11 -9.10
N SER A 319 21.81 -5.19 -9.00
CA SER A 319 21.31 -6.56 -9.25
C SER A 319 20.97 -7.32 -7.96
N PHE A 320 19.76 -7.87 -7.94
CA PHE A 320 19.27 -8.74 -6.87
C PHE A 320 18.68 -10.01 -7.45
N GLY A 321 18.91 -11.13 -6.77
CA GLY A 321 18.33 -12.39 -7.17
C GLY A 321 18.25 -13.41 -6.06
N HIS A 322 17.88 -14.63 -6.42
CA HIS A 322 17.82 -15.74 -5.49
C HIS A 322 18.19 -17.05 -6.18
N TYR A 323 18.70 -17.98 -5.38
CA TYR A 323 19.05 -19.32 -5.82
C TYR A 323 17.86 -20.26 -5.63
N THR A 324 17.69 -21.19 -6.56
CA THR A 324 16.61 -22.17 -6.50
C THR A 324 16.97 -23.46 -7.25
N LYS A 325 16.10 -24.47 -7.15
CA LYS A 325 16.23 -25.72 -7.90
C LYS A 325 15.67 -25.56 -9.32
N ILE A 326 16.21 -26.29 -10.30
CA ILE A 326 15.67 -26.30 -11.67
C ILE A 326 14.19 -26.69 -11.69
N ASP A 327 13.79 -27.68 -10.88
CA ASP A 327 12.38 -28.08 -10.76
C ASP A 327 11.50 -26.93 -10.27
N THR A 328 11.99 -26.12 -9.33
CA THR A 328 11.23 -24.96 -8.83
C THR A 328 11.11 -23.88 -9.91
N LEU A 329 12.22 -23.61 -10.60
CA LEU A 329 12.31 -22.65 -11.69
C LEU A 329 11.27 -22.95 -12.78
N THR A 330 11.26 -24.18 -13.32
CA THR A 330 10.44 -24.54 -14.48
C THR A 330 8.98 -24.84 -14.12
N ASN A 331 8.70 -25.40 -12.94
CA ASN A 331 7.34 -25.77 -12.56
C ASN A 331 6.58 -24.66 -11.85
N PHE A 332 7.26 -23.66 -11.27
CA PHE A 332 6.61 -22.65 -10.43
C PHE A 332 6.97 -21.22 -10.79
N LEU A 333 8.22 -20.88 -11.08
CA LEU A 333 8.66 -19.48 -11.19
C LEU A 333 8.59 -18.90 -12.60
N ILE A 334 8.88 -19.71 -13.63
CA ILE A 334 8.79 -19.31 -15.03
C ILE A 334 7.91 -20.33 -15.75
N LYS A 335 6.69 -19.91 -16.09
CA LYS A 335 5.70 -20.74 -16.78
C LYS A 335 5.43 -20.21 -18.17
N ALA A 336 5.45 -21.09 -19.16
CA ALA A 336 4.99 -20.76 -20.49
C ALA A 336 3.45 -20.62 -20.49
N ASP A 337 2.94 -19.53 -21.05
CA ASP A 337 1.50 -19.35 -21.26
C ASP A 337 0.99 -20.34 -22.31
N TRP A 338 0.41 -21.44 -21.86
CA TRP A 338 -0.30 -22.36 -22.75
C TRP A 338 -1.74 -21.91 -22.89
N LYS A 339 -2.02 -21.11 -23.93
CA LYS A 339 -3.39 -20.90 -24.40
C LYS A 339 -3.92 -22.22 -24.94
N ASN A 340 -4.87 -22.81 -24.23
CA ASN A 340 -5.54 -24.02 -24.68
C ASN A 340 -6.84 -23.59 -25.36
N ASP A 341 -6.84 -23.52 -26.70
CA ASP A 341 -7.96 -23.00 -27.52
C ASP A 341 -9.30 -23.78 -27.35
N ASN A 342 -9.30 -24.86 -26.56
CA ASN A 342 -10.45 -25.77 -26.36
C ASN A 342 -11.00 -25.80 -24.92
N LYS A 343 -10.69 -24.82 -24.06
CA LYS A 343 -11.34 -24.70 -22.74
C LYS A 343 -12.02 -23.35 -22.59
N ASN A 344 -13.27 -23.37 -22.12
CA ASN A 344 -14.05 -22.19 -21.74
C ASN A 344 -13.17 -21.21 -20.95
N GLU A 345 -13.26 -19.92 -21.27
CA GLU A 345 -12.43 -18.81 -20.75
C GLU A 345 -12.36 -18.71 -19.21
N ASN A 346 -13.22 -19.44 -18.48
CA ASN A 346 -13.25 -19.47 -17.01
C ASN A 346 -12.28 -20.50 -16.37
N ASP A 347 -11.50 -21.27 -17.14
CA ASP A 347 -10.70 -22.39 -16.61
C ASP A 347 -9.21 -22.38 -17.06
N SER A 348 -8.70 -21.27 -17.62
CA SER A 348 -7.26 -21.09 -17.89
C SER A 348 -6.49 -20.81 -16.59
N LYS A 349 -6.37 -21.84 -15.74
CA LYS A 349 -5.71 -21.85 -14.42
C LYS A 349 -4.17 -21.88 -14.49
N VAL A 350 -3.55 -21.05 -15.32
CA VAL A 350 -2.12 -20.75 -15.13
C VAL A 350 -2.05 -19.33 -14.59
N LYS A 351 -2.30 -19.19 -13.28
CA LYS A 351 -2.03 -17.91 -12.59
C LYS A 351 -0.52 -17.64 -12.73
N SER A 352 -0.17 -16.45 -13.20
CA SER A 352 1.22 -16.01 -13.20
C SER A 352 1.79 -16.15 -11.78
N PRO A 353 3.04 -16.56 -11.62
CA PRO A 353 3.56 -16.82 -10.30
C PRO A 353 3.77 -15.50 -9.56
N PHE A 354 3.28 -15.43 -8.33
CA PHE A 354 3.39 -14.25 -7.47
C PHE A 354 4.46 -14.46 -6.41
N LEU A 355 5.01 -13.37 -5.88
CA LEU A 355 6.01 -13.42 -4.83
C LEU A 355 5.43 -14.10 -3.59
N ARG A 356 6.14 -15.10 -3.08
CA ARG A 356 5.75 -15.86 -1.90
C ARG A 356 6.66 -15.53 -0.74
N LEU A 357 6.08 -14.99 0.32
CA LEU A 357 6.75 -14.75 1.60
C LEU A 357 6.49 -15.92 2.55
N THR A 358 7.53 -16.41 3.23
CA THR A 358 7.47 -17.53 4.17
C THR A 358 7.51 -17.02 5.59
N ASN A 359 6.76 -17.65 6.50
CA ASN A 359 6.81 -17.26 7.91
C ASN A 359 8.25 -17.35 8.45
N LEU A 360 8.69 -16.31 9.16
CA LEU A 360 10.05 -16.18 9.69
C LEU A 360 10.51 -17.42 10.48
N LYS A 361 9.62 -18.04 11.26
CA LYS A 361 9.95 -19.20 12.11
C LYS A 361 10.05 -20.51 11.33
N GLN A 362 9.78 -20.53 10.03
CA GLN A 362 9.90 -21.70 9.16
C GLN A 362 11.15 -21.68 8.27
N LEU A 363 12.00 -20.67 8.44
CA LEU A 363 13.31 -20.62 7.80
C LEU A 363 14.27 -21.60 8.48
N ASN A 364 15.26 -22.08 7.72
CA ASN A 364 16.17 -23.14 8.18
C ASN A 364 17.39 -22.61 8.97
N ASP A 365 17.37 -21.35 9.41
CA ASP A 365 18.46 -20.75 10.20
C ASP A 365 18.11 -20.77 11.71
N PRO A 366 18.84 -21.52 12.56
CA PRO A 366 18.57 -21.60 13.99
C PRO A 366 18.87 -20.30 14.76
N MET A 367 19.71 -19.42 14.21
CA MET A 367 20.05 -18.11 14.78
C MET A 367 19.11 -16.99 14.29
N GLU A 368 18.20 -17.29 13.38
CA GLU A 368 17.24 -16.35 12.83
C GLU A 368 16.39 -15.69 13.95
N GLY A 369 16.47 -14.36 14.03
CA GLY A 369 15.83 -13.58 15.07
C GLY A 369 16.45 -13.71 16.46
N ARG A 370 17.65 -14.31 16.61
CA ARG A 370 18.39 -14.42 17.89
C ARG A 370 19.65 -13.58 17.97
N VAL A 371 20.32 -13.34 16.85
CA VAL A 371 21.68 -12.79 16.81
C VAL A 371 21.84 -11.49 17.61
N ILE A 372 20.89 -10.56 17.49
CA ILE A 372 20.95 -9.29 18.24
C ILE A 372 20.87 -9.48 19.77
N TYR A 373 20.12 -10.48 20.23
CA TYR A 373 20.00 -10.76 21.66
C TYR A 373 21.33 -11.28 22.21
N ASP A 374 21.97 -12.19 21.48
CA ASP A 374 23.30 -12.70 21.83
C ASP A 374 24.34 -11.57 21.84
N TYR A 375 24.29 -10.67 20.85
CA TYR A 375 25.17 -9.49 20.79
C TYR A 375 25.02 -8.56 22.01
N LEU A 376 23.79 -8.35 22.46
CA LEU A 376 23.48 -7.53 23.64
C LEU A 376 23.74 -8.27 24.98
N GLY A 377 24.10 -9.55 24.95
CA GLY A 377 24.30 -10.37 26.14
C GLY A 377 23.01 -10.79 26.83
N ILE A 378 21.89 -10.84 26.10
CA ILE A 378 20.59 -11.30 26.60
C ILE A 378 20.54 -12.83 26.48
N ASP A 379 20.48 -13.52 27.60
CA ASP A 379 20.44 -14.99 27.59
C ASP A 379 19.08 -15.57 27.19
N ASN A 380 19.06 -16.86 26.82
CA ASN A 380 17.84 -17.58 26.46
C ASN A 380 16.85 -17.77 27.61
N THR A 381 17.28 -17.61 28.88
CA THR A 381 16.40 -17.71 30.05
C THR A 381 15.55 -16.46 30.25
N PHE A 382 15.99 -15.34 29.68
CA PHE A 382 15.26 -14.08 29.64
C PHE A 382 13.91 -14.23 28.92
N PHE A 383 13.85 -15.07 27.88
CA PHE A 383 12.63 -15.35 27.13
C PHE A 383 11.94 -16.61 27.66
N GLN A 384 11.11 -16.45 28.69
CA GLN A 384 10.38 -17.58 29.30
C GLN A 384 9.29 -18.19 28.39
N GLN A 385 9.00 -17.60 27.23
CA GLN A 385 7.88 -17.97 26.36
C GLN A 385 8.30 -18.15 24.89
N TYR A 386 7.63 -19.09 24.21
CA TYR A 386 7.75 -19.24 22.77
C TYR A 386 7.33 -17.95 22.06
N GLN A 387 8.21 -17.44 21.19
CA GLN A 387 7.94 -16.25 20.41
C GLN A 387 7.28 -16.63 19.08
N ALA A 388 5.98 -16.40 18.95
CA ALA A 388 5.33 -16.38 17.66
C ALA A 388 5.85 -15.19 16.82
N SER A 389 5.72 -15.30 15.50
CA SER A 389 6.05 -14.20 14.58
C SER A 389 4.99 -14.12 13.49
N ASN A 390 4.47 -12.92 13.29
CA ASN A 390 3.58 -12.56 12.19
C ASN A 390 4.34 -11.90 11.04
N VAL A 391 5.67 -12.09 11.01
CA VAL A 391 6.55 -11.61 9.94
C VAL A 391 6.72 -12.71 8.91
N PHE A 392 6.48 -12.36 7.65
CA PHE A 392 6.72 -13.22 6.50
C PHE A 392 7.76 -12.58 5.61
N ILE A 393 8.74 -13.35 5.15
CA ILE A 393 9.87 -12.84 4.39
C ILE A 393 10.17 -13.66 3.13
N SER A 394 10.84 -13.03 2.17
CA SER A 394 11.56 -13.68 1.07
C SER A 394 12.97 -13.09 1.01
N SER A 395 13.96 -13.96 0.96
CA SER A 395 15.37 -13.58 0.91
C SER A 395 15.88 -13.42 -0.52
N LEU A 396 16.79 -12.47 -0.70
CA LEU A 396 17.47 -12.12 -1.95
C LEU A 396 18.96 -11.91 -1.66
N THR A 397 19.78 -11.92 -2.70
CA THR A 397 21.23 -11.69 -2.63
C THR A 397 21.70 -10.90 -3.84
N THR A 398 22.76 -10.12 -3.64
CA THR A 398 23.50 -9.43 -4.71
C THR A 398 24.67 -10.26 -5.24
N VAL A 399 24.78 -11.54 -4.84
CA VAL A 399 25.90 -12.43 -5.17
C VAL A 399 25.42 -13.55 -6.12
N PRO A 400 25.52 -13.37 -7.46
CA PRO A 400 24.87 -14.24 -8.45
C PRO A 400 25.61 -15.54 -8.80
N ASP A 401 26.93 -15.60 -8.62
CA ASP A 401 27.74 -16.76 -9.03
C ASP A 401 28.81 -17.07 -7.96
N SER A 402 28.38 -17.69 -6.86
CA SER A 402 29.24 -17.97 -5.69
C SER A 402 29.17 -19.42 -5.27
N LEU A 403 30.32 -20.06 -5.09
CA LEU A 403 30.41 -21.49 -4.74
C LEU A 403 29.65 -21.86 -3.45
N PRO A 404 29.81 -21.14 -2.30
CA PRO A 404 29.02 -21.44 -1.12
C PRO A 404 27.52 -21.27 -1.38
N MET A 405 27.11 -20.22 -2.11
CA MET A 405 25.69 -20.00 -2.44
C MET A 405 25.12 -21.12 -3.32
N TRP A 406 25.84 -21.54 -4.36
CA TRP A 406 25.45 -22.67 -5.21
C TRP A 406 25.25 -23.95 -4.40
N LYS A 407 26.15 -24.20 -3.45
CA LYS A 407 26.13 -25.42 -2.64
C LYS A 407 24.93 -25.45 -1.70
N GLU A 408 24.72 -24.36 -0.96
CA GLU A 408 23.70 -24.31 0.10
C GLU A 408 22.30 -24.04 -0.45
N TYR A 409 22.16 -23.18 -1.49
CA TYR A 409 20.86 -22.65 -1.91
C TYR A 409 20.40 -23.07 -3.32
N ALA A 410 21.24 -23.73 -4.12
CA ALA A 410 20.89 -24.20 -5.46
C ALA A 410 21.20 -25.70 -5.65
N ASP A 411 20.60 -26.53 -4.80
CA ASP A 411 20.58 -27.99 -4.91
C ASP A 411 21.96 -28.63 -5.08
N SER A 412 22.91 -28.21 -4.23
CA SER A 412 24.32 -28.65 -4.31
C SER A 412 24.97 -28.37 -5.68
N SER A 413 24.73 -27.16 -6.20
CA SER A 413 25.23 -26.60 -7.46
C SER A 413 24.54 -27.10 -8.75
N GLN A 414 23.41 -27.80 -8.63
CA GLN A 414 22.59 -28.27 -9.76
C GLN A 414 21.38 -27.37 -10.05
N GLY A 415 21.19 -26.31 -9.28
CA GLY A 415 20.08 -25.37 -9.43
C GLY A 415 20.38 -24.23 -10.40
N ALA A 416 19.67 -23.12 -10.20
CA ALA A 416 19.86 -21.88 -10.93
C ALA A 416 19.80 -20.67 -9.99
N PHE A 417 20.40 -19.57 -10.42
CA PHE A 417 20.20 -18.25 -9.86
C PHE A 417 19.26 -17.46 -10.77
N LEU A 418 18.29 -16.76 -10.19
CA LEU A 418 17.36 -15.90 -10.90
C LEU A 418 17.57 -14.46 -10.45
N GLU A 419 17.91 -13.59 -11.39
CA GLU A 419 17.95 -12.15 -11.18
C GLU A 419 16.55 -11.57 -11.41
N TYR A 420 16.07 -10.78 -10.44
CA TYR A 420 14.82 -10.06 -10.59
C TYR A 420 14.95 -8.95 -11.62
N ASP A 421 13.85 -8.67 -12.32
CA ASP A 421 13.74 -7.45 -13.09
C ASP A 421 13.76 -6.22 -12.14
N LEU A 422 14.53 -5.19 -12.48
CA LEU A 422 14.69 -4.03 -11.59
C LEU A 422 13.37 -3.26 -11.42
N SER A 423 12.58 -3.09 -12.49
CA SER A 423 11.28 -2.41 -12.42
C SER A 423 10.30 -3.15 -11.51
N TYR A 424 10.38 -4.49 -11.50
CA TYR A 424 9.60 -5.30 -10.56
C TYR A 424 9.98 -5.03 -9.10
N LEU A 425 11.27 -4.86 -8.80
CA LEU A 425 11.70 -4.52 -7.44
C LEU A 425 11.39 -3.07 -7.07
N GLU A 426 11.40 -2.15 -8.03
CA GLU A 426 10.93 -0.76 -7.83
C GLU A 426 9.47 -0.75 -7.36
N ASP A 427 8.59 -1.53 -8.00
CA ASP A 427 7.19 -1.69 -7.58
C ASP A 427 7.08 -2.23 -6.14
N ILE A 428 7.94 -3.20 -5.78
CA ILE A 428 7.97 -3.78 -4.43
C ILE A 428 8.42 -2.75 -3.38
N VAL A 429 9.48 -1.99 -3.67
CA VAL A 429 10.02 -0.98 -2.75
C VAL A 429 9.08 0.22 -2.59
N ALA A 430 8.35 0.60 -3.65
CA ALA A 430 7.37 1.67 -3.61
C ALA A 430 6.09 1.28 -2.84
N HIS A 431 5.87 -0.01 -2.57
CA HIS A 431 4.62 -0.48 -1.99
C HIS A 431 4.50 -0.10 -0.51
N LYS A 432 3.35 0.50 -0.13
CA LYS A 432 3.09 1.09 1.20
C LYS A 432 3.12 0.11 2.38
N SER A 433 3.10 -1.19 2.11
CA SER A 433 2.96 -2.25 3.13
C SER A 433 4.04 -3.32 3.05
N ILE A 434 5.03 -3.14 2.17
CA ILE A 434 6.13 -4.09 1.99
C ILE A 434 7.41 -3.35 2.34
N GLU A 435 8.25 -3.99 3.13
CA GLU A 435 9.58 -3.47 3.42
C GLU A 435 10.63 -4.26 2.65
N PHE A 436 11.56 -3.54 2.04
CA PHE A 436 12.78 -4.10 1.46
C PHE A 436 13.93 -3.72 2.37
N VAL A 437 14.64 -4.71 2.92
CA VAL A 437 15.64 -4.46 3.96
C VAL A 437 16.96 -5.16 3.65
N LYS A 438 18.05 -4.57 4.10
CA LYS A 438 19.40 -5.14 4.07
C LYS A 438 19.68 -5.87 5.38
N VAL A 439 20.21 -7.08 5.30
CA VAL A 439 20.65 -7.81 6.49
C VAL A 439 21.97 -7.24 6.98
N HIS A 440 22.06 -7.03 8.30
CA HIS A 440 23.26 -6.60 8.97
C HIS A 440 23.95 -7.77 9.67
N TYR A 441 25.27 -7.86 9.54
CA TYR A 441 26.05 -9.01 9.99
C TYR A 441 26.83 -8.68 11.26
N LEU A 442 26.57 -9.42 12.34
CA LEU A 442 27.17 -9.20 13.65
C LEU A 442 28.31 -10.17 13.93
N ASP A 443 29.42 -9.61 14.37
CA ASP A 443 30.57 -10.36 14.88
C ASP A 443 30.39 -10.59 16.38
N LEU A 444 30.07 -11.82 16.77
CA LEU A 444 29.85 -12.17 18.19
C LEU A 444 31.16 -12.49 18.93
N ILE A 445 32.29 -12.58 18.23
CA ILE A 445 33.57 -13.08 18.77
C ILE A 445 34.61 -11.96 18.85
N SER A 446 34.63 -11.06 17.88
CA SER A 446 35.61 -9.99 17.78
C SER A 446 35.27 -8.79 18.67
N GLU A 447 36.29 -8.22 19.31
CA GLU A 447 36.18 -6.90 19.99
C GLU A 447 36.28 -5.72 19.01
N ASN A 448 36.48 -5.98 17.71
CA ASN A 448 36.53 -4.92 16.70
C ASN A 448 35.18 -4.20 16.62
N LYS A 449 35.19 -2.90 16.89
CA LYS A 449 34.00 -2.07 16.81
C LYS A 449 33.57 -1.89 15.35
N ASP A 450 32.30 -2.13 15.08
CA ASP A 450 31.66 -1.73 13.84
C ASP A 450 31.47 -0.20 13.85
N GLU A 451 32.23 0.49 12.99
CA GLU A 451 32.22 1.96 12.88
C GLU A 451 31.06 2.49 12.01
N THR A 452 30.23 1.62 11.44
CA THR A 452 29.01 2.03 10.73
C THR A 452 28.02 2.68 11.70
N ASP A 453 27.06 3.44 11.17
CA ASP A 453 26.03 4.09 11.99
C ASP A 453 25.15 3.07 12.72
N VAL A 454 24.92 1.91 12.10
CA VAL A 454 24.23 0.77 12.73
C VAL A 454 25.09 0.20 13.87
N GLY A 455 26.39 -0.03 13.64
CA GLY A 455 27.32 -0.50 14.66
C GLY A 455 27.40 0.43 15.89
N LYS A 456 27.55 1.74 15.67
CA LYS A 456 27.51 2.75 16.74
C LYS A 456 26.19 2.74 17.51
N SER A 457 25.08 2.61 16.80
CA SER A 457 23.74 2.55 17.39
C SER A 457 23.56 1.30 18.25
N LEU A 458 24.06 0.15 17.80
CA LEU A 458 24.04 -1.10 18.55
C LEU A 458 24.88 -1.03 19.82
N GLU A 459 26.04 -0.37 19.78
CA GLU A 459 26.87 -0.16 20.97
C GLU A 459 26.17 0.73 22.00
N ASN A 460 25.53 1.82 21.54
CA ASN A 460 24.69 2.65 22.42
C ASN A 460 23.53 1.83 23.02
N LEU A 461 22.89 0.97 22.23
CA LEU A 461 21.82 0.10 22.70
C LEU A 461 22.32 -0.90 23.76
N LYS A 462 23.54 -1.42 23.59
CA LYS A 462 24.20 -2.30 24.57
C LYS A 462 24.46 -1.58 25.88
N HIS A 463 25.00 -0.36 25.85
CA HIS A 463 25.20 0.44 27.07
C HIS A 463 23.89 0.78 27.79
N LEU A 464 22.82 1.10 27.04
CA LEU A 464 21.49 1.31 27.63
C LEU A 464 20.96 0.05 28.31
N PHE A 465 21.16 -1.11 27.68
CA PHE A 465 20.78 -2.40 28.24
C PHE A 465 21.54 -2.72 29.53
N GLU A 466 22.88 -2.57 29.53
CA GLU A 466 23.73 -2.75 30.72
C GLU A 466 23.26 -1.85 31.88
N LYS A 467 22.98 -0.57 31.60
CA LYS A 467 22.48 0.36 32.62
C LYS A 467 21.10 -0.05 33.15
N LEU A 468 20.19 -0.53 32.31
CA LEU A 468 18.89 -1.04 32.76
C LEU A 468 19.05 -2.27 33.67
N GLN A 469 20.04 -3.12 33.41
CA GLN A 469 20.38 -4.25 34.30
C GLN A 469 20.92 -3.76 35.64
N GLU A 470 21.82 -2.77 35.66
CA GLU A 470 22.35 -2.16 36.89
C GLU A 470 21.24 -1.57 37.77
N LEU A 471 20.26 -0.92 37.13
CA LEU A 471 19.08 -0.35 37.79
C LEU A 471 18.07 -1.42 38.25
N LYS A 472 18.26 -2.69 37.88
CA LYS A 472 17.31 -3.80 38.12
C LYS A 472 15.90 -3.49 37.59
N ALA A 473 15.83 -2.80 36.45
CA ALA A 473 14.60 -2.35 35.83
C ALA A 473 13.93 -3.48 35.01
N GLU A 474 13.44 -4.52 35.70
CA GLU A 474 12.93 -5.75 35.06
C GLU A 474 11.82 -5.49 34.04
N LYS A 475 10.87 -4.60 34.37
CA LYS A 475 9.75 -4.24 33.49
C LYS A 475 10.25 -3.61 32.19
N GLU A 476 11.18 -2.67 32.28
CA GLU A 476 11.77 -1.97 31.15
C GLU A 476 12.64 -2.90 30.31
N LEU A 477 13.39 -3.81 30.93
CA LEU A 477 14.15 -4.85 30.22
C LEU A 477 13.23 -5.77 29.41
N ILE A 478 12.10 -6.23 29.97
CA ILE A 478 11.10 -7.03 29.24
C ILE A 478 10.54 -6.22 28.07
N SER A 479 10.22 -4.94 28.29
CA SER A 479 9.70 -4.08 27.23
C SER A 479 10.73 -3.83 26.12
N LEU A 480 12.01 -3.69 26.46
CA LEU A 480 13.10 -3.56 25.49
C LEU A 480 13.23 -4.82 24.63
N ALA A 481 13.16 -6.00 25.24
CA ALA A 481 13.15 -7.27 24.54
C ALA A 481 12.01 -7.41 23.53
N GLU A 482 10.80 -6.96 23.91
CA GLU A 482 9.65 -6.90 22.99
C GLU A 482 9.90 -5.94 21.83
N LYS A 483 10.49 -4.77 22.09
CA LYS A 483 10.84 -3.79 21.04
C LYS A 483 11.92 -4.33 20.09
N LEU A 484 12.90 -5.08 20.60
CA LEU A 484 13.95 -5.70 19.79
C LEU A 484 13.41 -6.70 18.77
N LYS A 485 12.24 -7.32 19.01
CA LYS A 485 11.60 -8.22 18.04
C LYS A 485 11.31 -7.54 16.70
N LYS A 486 11.15 -6.20 16.71
CA LYS A 486 10.94 -5.41 15.50
C LYS A 486 12.15 -5.45 14.57
N ILE A 487 13.35 -5.62 15.10
CA ILE A 487 14.57 -5.60 14.28
C ILE A 487 15.34 -6.91 14.32
N SER A 488 14.97 -7.88 15.15
CA SER A 488 15.76 -9.10 15.36
C SER A 488 15.97 -9.92 14.07
N TYR A 489 15.00 -9.90 13.17
CA TYR A 489 15.07 -10.54 11.84
C TYR A 489 15.82 -9.71 10.80
N LEU A 490 16.54 -8.66 11.20
CA LEU A 490 17.41 -7.88 10.31
C LEU A 490 18.88 -8.25 10.50
N PHE A 491 19.17 -9.22 11.38
CA PHE A 491 20.54 -9.56 11.77
C PHE A 491 20.88 -11.02 11.50
N LYS A 492 22.10 -11.24 11.02
CA LYS A 492 22.74 -12.56 10.92
C LYS A 492 24.12 -12.54 11.55
N VAL A 493 24.65 -13.72 11.86
CA VAL A 493 26.06 -13.83 12.27
C VAL A 493 26.98 -13.61 11.08
N LYS A 494 28.14 -13.02 11.35
CA LYS A 494 29.14 -12.67 10.34
C LYS A 494 29.64 -13.82 9.48
N ASP A 495 29.55 -15.06 9.96
CA ASP A 495 29.87 -16.24 9.15
C ASP A 495 29.06 -16.33 7.85
N TYR A 496 27.87 -15.71 7.79
CA TYR A 496 27.01 -15.65 6.62
C TYR A 496 27.15 -14.35 5.81
N GLU A 497 28.13 -13.49 6.11
CA GLU A 497 28.32 -12.20 5.43
C GLU A 497 28.51 -12.35 3.91
N TYR A 498 29.09 -13.47 3.47
CA TYR A 498 29.26 -13.79 2.05
C TYR A 498 27.94 -13.91 1.27
N GLU A 499 26.80 -14.04 1.95
CA GLU A 499 25.47 -14.10 1.33
C GLU A 499 25.01 -12.72 0.83
N MET A 500 25.48 -11.63 1.43
CA MET A 500 25.03 -10.25 1.16
C MET A 500 23.50 -10.18 1.02
N GLU A 501 22.80 -10.64 2.05
CA GLU A 501 21.37 -10.89 2.02
C GLU A 501 20.54 -9.60 2.12
N TYR A 502 19.47 -9.56 1.33
CA TYR A 502 18.37 -8.61 1.42
C TYR A 502 17.06 -9.38 1.62
N ARG A 503 16.05 -8.73 2.17
CA ARG A 503 14.76 -9.36 2.48
C ARG A 503 13.62 -8.46 2.01
N ILE A 504 12.65 -9.07 1.34
CA ILE A 504 11.31 -8.50 1.16
C ILE A 504 10.45 -9.05 2.29
N LEU A 505 9.76 -8.20 3.04
CA LEU A 505 8.97 -8.65 4.18
C LEU A 505 7.67 -7.89 4.40
N ILE A 506 6.76 -8.55 5.11
CA ILE A 506 5.51 -8.00 5.63
C ILE A 506 5.38 -8.40 7.11
N ASN A 507 4.99 -7.45 7.96
CA ASN A 507 4.64 -7.71 9.35
C ASN A 507 3.13 -7.55 9.53
N LEU A 508 2.39 -8.65 9.65
CA LEU A 508 0.94 -8.57 9.74
C LEU A 508 0.45 -7.85 11.01
N ASP A 509 1.28 -7.68 12.06
CA ASP A 509 0.90 -6.93 13.27
C ASP A 509 1.04 -5.40 13.13
N ASP A 510 1.61 -4.90 12.04
CA ASP A 510 1.78 -3.46 11.84
C ASP A 510 0.41 -2.77 11.64
N THR A 511 0.20 -1.63 12.31
CA THR A 511 -1.08 -0.90 12.24
C THR A 511 -1.43 -0.45 10.81
N ALA A 512 -0.46 -0.05 9.99
CA ALA A 512 -0.74 0.32 8.60
C ALA A 512 -1.23 -0.88 7.79
N ILE A 513 -0.68 -2.07 8.07
CA ILE A 513 -1.11 -3.32 7.43
C ILE A 513 -2.48 -3.75 7.96
N GLN A 514 -2.70 -3.67 9.27
CA GLN A 514 -3.99 -3.96 9.89
C GLN A 514 -5.10 -3.04 9.38
N ASN A 515 -4.83 -1.75 9.18
CA ASN A 515 -5.80 -0.82 8.62
C ASN A 515 -6.18 -1.18 7.17
N ILE A 516 -5.27 -1.78 6.40
CA ILE A 516 -5.60 -2.28 5.06
C ILE A 516 -6.37 -3.59 5.13
N ILE A 517 -5.96 -4.51 6.01
CA ILE A 517 -6.61 -5.81 6.21
C ILE A 517 -8.05 -5.67 6.75
N ASN A 518 -8.26 -4.74 7.67
CA ASN A 518 -9.53 -4.48 8.37
C ASN A 518 -10.34 -3.34 7.73
N GLY A 519 -9.72 -2.53 6.85
CA GLY A 519 -10.31 -1.34 6.22
C GLY A 519 -11.44 -1.62 5.22
N ASP A 520 -11.83 -2.88 5.09
CA ASP A 520 -12.84 -3.39 4.17
C ASP A 520 -14.02 -3.97 4.96
N ASP A 521 -14.75 -3.16 5.74
CA ASP A 521 -16.10 -3.54 6.20
C ASP A 521 -17.16 -2.52 5.74
N ASN A 522 -16.79 -1.23 5.58
CA ASN A 522 -17.72 -0.19 5.12
C ASN A 522 -17.71 0.06 3.61
N LYS A 523 -16.70 -0.43 2.87
CA LYS A 523 -16.71 -0.50 1.38
C LYS A 523 -17.30 -1.81 0.85
N LEU A 524 -17.72 -2.71 1.73
CA LEU A 524 -18.00 -4.11 1.43
C LEU A 524 -19.41 -4.42 0.88
N SER A 525 -20.14 -3.42 0.36
CA SER A 525 -21.37 -3.68 -0.40
C SER A 525 -21.10 -4.22 -1.82
N ASN A 526 -19.85 -4.19 -2.31
CA ASN A 526 -19.48 -4.73 -3.61
C ASN A 526 -18.32 -5.74 -3.49
N LYS A 527 -18.67 -7.04 -3.40
CA LYS A 527 -17.80 -8.23 -3.30
C LYS A 527 -16.73 -8.43 -4.41
N ASN A 528 -16.48 -7.45 -5.27
CA ASN A 528 -15.57 -7.59 -6.42
C ASN A 528 -14.41 -6.57 -6.48
N TYR A 529 -14.21 -5.73 -5.46
CA TYR A 529 -13.21 -4.66 -5.52
C TYR A 529 -12.26 -4.67 -4.33
N LEU A 530 -11.43 -5.71 -4.22
CA LEU A 530 -10.07 -5.46 -3.76
C LEU A 530 -9.40 -4.70 -4.88
N LYS A 531 -9.05 -3.43 -4.67
CA LYS A 531 -8.17 -2.73 -5.59
C LYS A 531 -6.92 -3.60 -5.76
N LYS A 532 -6.53 -3.81 -7.01
CA LYS A 532 -5.33 -4.55 -7.41
C LYS A 532 -4.03 -3.99 -6.80
N GLU A 533 -4.13 -2.84 -6.13
CA GLU A 533 -3.06 -2.01 -5.57
C GLU A 533 -3.07 -1.93 -4.03
N GLU A 534 -4.08 -2.49 -3.34
CA GLU A 534 -4.19 -2.43 -1.87
C GLU A 534 -3.86 -3.80 -1.26
N ILE A 535 -2.56 -4.11 -1.22
CA ILE A 535 -1.93 -5.38 -0.81
C ILE A 535 -2.52 -6.62 -1.50
N GLY A 536 -1.75 -7.19 -2.42
CA GLY A 536 -2.10 -8.43 -3.12
C GLY A 536 -2.09 -9.71 -2.27
N LEU A 537 -2.67 -9.70 -1.07
CA LEU A 537 -2.80 -10.92 -0.29
C LEU A 537 -3.93 -11.78 -0.88
N GLU A 538 -3.61 -12.97 -1.37
CA GLU A 538 -4.64 -13.90 -1.86
C GLU A 538 -5.52 -14.36 -0.70
N ILE A 539 -6.82 -14.05 -0.74
CA ILE A 539 -7.80 -14.54 0.24
C ILE A 539 -8.05 -16.02 -0.03
N PHE A 540 -7.90 -16.85 1.00
CA PHE A 540 -8.22 -18.27 0.90
C PHE A 540 -9.74 -18.46 1.05
N ASP A 541 -10.47 -18.64 -0.07
CA ASP A 541 -11.94 -18.77 -0.18
C ASP A 541 -12.62 -19.78 0.76
N LYS A 542 -11.84 -20.63 1.44
CA LYS A 542 -12.35 -21.65 2.37
C LYS A 542 -12.50 -21.16 3.81
N VAL A 543 -12.20 -19.89 4.11
CA VAL A 543 -12.06 -19.44 5.49
C VAL A 543 -12.93 -18.22 5.79
N ASN A 544 -14.04 -18.43 6.50
CA ASN A 544 -14.91 -17.37 7.03
C ASN A 544 -14.29 -16.70 8.27
N TYR A 545 -13.07 -16.17 8.18
CA TYR A 545 -12.48 -15.35 9.24
C TYR A 545 -12.49 -13.86 8.88
N ASN A 546 -12.83 -13.05 9.87
CA ASN A 546 -12.78 -11.58 9.78
C ASN A 546 -11.42 -11.03 10.25
N ASP A 547 -10.32 -11.79 10.12
CA ASP A 547 -8.99 -11.33 10.53
C ASP A 547 -7.90 -11.68 9.51
N PHE A 548 -6.65 -11.29 9.80
CA PHE A 548 -5.49 -11.47 8.92
C PHE A 548 -5.24 -12.93 8.48
N ARG A 549 -5.78 -13.92 9.19
CA ARG A 549 -5.54 -15.35 8.87
C ARG A 549 -6.14 -15.75 7.52
N LYS A 550 -7.09 -14.97 6.98
CA LYS A 550 -7.66 -15.19 5.64
C LYS A 550 -6.61 -15.08 4.52
N TYR A 551 -5.47 -14.45 4.79
CA TYR A 551 -4.36 -14.25 3.85
C TYR A 551 -3.22 -15.27 3.97
N ILE A 552 -3.27 -16.13 4.99
CA ILE A 552 -2.22 -17.13 5.24
C ILE A 552 -2.58 -18.40 4.48
N VAL A 553 -1.68 -18.80 3.57
CA VAL A 553 -1.77 -20.06 2.85
C VAL A 553 -1.14 -21.17 3.68
N LEU A 554 -1.91 -22.24 3.89
CA LEU A 554 -1.47 -23.46 4.56
C LEU A 554 -1.21 -24.56 3.53
N SER A 555 0.04 -25.00 3.43
CA SER A 555 0.40 -26.16 2.59
C SER A 555 0.72 -27.36 3.48
N PRO A 556 -0.05 -28.46 3.42
CA PRO A 556 0.22 -29.63 4.23
C PRO A 556 1.57 -30.26 3.87
N LYS A 557 2.30 -30.67 4.91
CA LYS A 557 3.51 -31.49 4.82
C LYS A 557 3.27 -32.86 5.46
N ASP A 558 4.19 -33.77 5.20
CA ASP A 558 4.22 -35.06 5.91
C ASP A 558 4.31 -34.84 7.44
N ASN A 559 3.82 -35.82 8.20
CA ASN A 559 3.90 -35.84 9.67
C ASN A 559 3.08 -34.73 10.39
N GLY A 560 2.00 -34.24 9.79
CA GLY A 560 1.06 -33.31 10.43
C GLY A 560 1.57 -31.87 10.54
N ARG A 561 2.63 -31.53 9.79
CA ARG A 561 3.18 -30.16 9.70
C ARG A 561 2.52 -29.39 8.54
N TYR A 562 2.64 -28.07 8.58
CA TYR A 562 2.19 -27.19 7.51
C TYR A 562 3.25 -26.14 7.22
N ASP A 563 3.37 -25.77 5.95
CA ASP A 563 4.02 -24.52 5.59
C ASP A 563 3.03 -23.36 5.63
N LEU A 564 3.54 -22.21 6.06
CA LEU A 564 2.84 -20.95 6.26
C LEU A 564 3.42 -19.93 5.29
N PHE A 565 2.60 -19.49 4.34
CA PHE A 565 3.01 -18.51 3.34
C PHE A 565 2.00 -17.39 3.19
N VAL A 566 2.48 -16.29 2.63
CA VAL A 566 1.67 -15.20 2.10
C VAL A 566 2.10 -14.97 0.65
N TYR A 567 1.13 -14.77 -0.25
CA TYR A 567 1.43 -14.33 -1.61
C TYR A 567 1.24 -12.81 -1.73
N ILE A 568 2.11 -12.17 -2.49
CA ILE A 568 2.01 -10.75 -2.86
C ILE A 568 1.63 -10.66 -4.35
N ASN A 569 0.35 -10.45 -4.57
CA ASN A 569 -0.32 -10.24 -5.86
C ASN A 569 -0.32 -8.74 -6.24
N LEU A 570 0.84 -8.09 -6.12
CA LEU A 570 1.05 -6.73 -6.62
C LEU A 570 1.26 -6.78 -8.14
N ALA A 571 2.25 -7.54 -8.56
CA ALA A 571 2.54 -7.86 -9.94
C ALA A 571 3.04 -9.32 -10.04
N PRO A 572 2.84 -9.99 -11.19
CA PRO A 572 3.51 -11.25 -11.48
C PRO A 572 5.02 -11.13 -11.30
N LEU A 573 5.67 -12.20 -10.81
CA LEU A 573 7.13 -12.30 -10.74
C LEU A 573 7.74 -12.04 -12.12
N LYS A 574 8.74 -11.17 -12.16
CA LYS A 574 9.53 -10.87 -13.35
C LYS A 574 11.01 -11.04 -13.06
N TYR A 575 11.69 -11.73 -13.98
CA TYR A 575 13.11 -12.01 -13.92
C TYR A 575 13.78 -11.53 -15.21
N SER A 576 14.91 -10.83 -15.07
CA SER A 576 15.73 -10.34 -16.18
C SER A 576 16.69 -11.42 -16.68
N LYS A 577 17.20 -12.26 -15.78
CA LYS A 577 18.32 -13.18 -16.06
C LYS A 577 18.27 -14.47 -15.25
N VAL A 578 18.75 -15.55 -15.86
CA VAL A 578 18.96 -16.86 -15.22
C VAL A 578 20.41 -17.31 -15.43
N ILE A 579 21.06 -17.71 -14.35
CA ILE A 579 22.37 -18.36 -14.40
C ILE A 579 22.18 -19.82 -13.99
N LEU A 580 22.52 -20.75 -14.87
CA LEU A 580 22.47 -22.18 -14.59
C LEU A 580 23.70 -22.60 -13.76
N GLY A 581 23.47 -23.36 -12.69
CA GLY A 581 24.53 -23.81 -11.79
C GLY A 581 25.57 -24.69 -12.50
N PRO A 582 26.80 -24.78 -11.96
CA PRO A 582 27.92 -25.39 -12.67
C PRO A 582 27.82 -26.93 -12.80
N LYS A 583 26.82 -27.57 -12.18
CA LYS A 583 26.51 -29.00 -12.38
C LYS A 583 25.26 -29.26 -13.21
N VAL A 584 24.61 -28.23 -13.76
CA VAL A 584 23.47 -28.42 -14.64
C VAL A 584 23.96 -29.10 -15.92
N THR A 585 23.41 -30.28 -16.25
CA THR A 585 23.88 -31.12 -17.38
C THR A 585 22.97 -31.05 -18.60
N ASP A 586 21.77 -30.49 -18.42
CA ASP A 586 20.66 -30.45 -19.37
C ASP A 586 20.28 -29.01 -19.75
N ALA A 587 21.27 -28.10 -19.76
CA ALA A 587 21.07 -26.69 -20.14
C ALA A 587 20.38 -26.53 -21.50
N ASP A 588 20.70 -27.40 -22.47
CA ASP A 588 20.08 -27.42 -23.81
C ASP A 588 18.59 -27.80 -23.80
N TYR A 589 18.09 -28.43 -22.73
CA TYR A 589 16.67 -28.70 -22.53
C TYR A 589 15.96 -27.58 -21.77
N ILE A 590 16.67 -26.94 -20.83
CA ILE A 590 16.11 -25.89 -19.96
C ILE A 590 16.02 -24.55 -20.70
N ALA A 591 17.08 -24.13 -21.38
CA ALA A 591 17.17 -22.81 -21.98
C ALA A 591 16.08 -22.53 -23.04
N PRO A 592 15.73 -23.47 -23.96
CA PRO A 592 14.64 -23.26 -24.90
C PRO A 592 13.28 -23.07 -24.23
N TYR A 593 13.01 -23.79 -23.14
CA TYR A 593 11.77 -23.62 -22.36
C TYR A 593 11.70 -22.22 -21.74
N LEU A 594 12.78 -21.76 -21.12
CA LEU A 594 12.85 -20.43 -20.53
C LEU A 594 12.63 -19.33 -21.58
N LYS A 595 13.26 -19.46 -22.75
CA LYS A 595 13.06 -18.52 -23.88
C LYS A 595 11.66 -18.56 -24.47
N LEU A 596 10.98 -19.71 -24.41
CA LEU A 596 9.58 -19.81 -24.82
C LEU A 596 8.65 -19.09 -23.83
N ALA A 597 8.92 -19.23 -22.53
CA ALA A 597 8.12 -18.62 -21.48
C ALA A 597 8.38 -17.11 -21.32
N ASN A 598 9.64 -16.68 -21.50
CA ASN A 598 10.05 -15.29 -21.47
C ASN A 598 11.12 -15.06 -22.57
N PRO A 599 10.74 -14.53 -23.74
CA PRO A 599 11.66 -14.33 -24.86
C PRO A 599 12.87 -13.44 -24.54
N ASP A 600 12.68 -12.47 -23.64
CA ASP A 600 13.67 -11.44 -23.33
C ASP A 600 14.65 -11.87 -22.23
N ILE A 601 14.39 -12.97 -21.51
CA ILE A 601 15.23 -13.40 -20.38
C ILE A 601 16.66 -13.74 -20.80
N GLU A 602 17.66 -13.17 -20.13
CA GLU A 602 19.06 -13.55 -20.36
C GLU A 602 19.34 -14.92 -19.72
N ILE A 603 20.10 -15.78 -20.40
CA ILE A 603 20.45 -17.11 -19.89
C ILE A 603 21.95 -17.31 -20.01
N GLU A 604 22.60 -17.57 -18.88
CA GLU A 604 24.03 -17.88 -18.79
C GLU A 604 24.26 -19.19 -18.03
N SER A 605 25.48 -19.72 -18.13
CA SER A 605 25.96 -20.78 -17.23
C SER A 605 26.96 -20.19 -16.25
N SER A 606 26.99 -20.73 -15.04
CA SER A 606 27.97 -20.38 -14.01
C SER A 606 29.39 -20.47 -14.57
N LYS A 607 30.22 -19.49 -14.22
CA LYS A 607 31.62 -19.41 -14.63
C LYS A 607 32.53 -20.18 -13.66
N ILE A 608 31.98 -20.71 -12.57
CA ILE A 608 32.74 -21.47 -11.58
C ILE A 608 33.11 -22.83 -12.16
N PRO A 609 34.40 -23.15 -12.28
CA PRO A 609 34.82 -24.46 -12.73
C PRO A 609 34.51 -25.49 -11.64
N TYR A 610 33.56 -26.39 -11.91
CA TYR A 610 33.31 -27.55 -11.07
C TYR A 610 34.10 -28.74 -11.59
N ARG A 611 34.85 -29.41 -10.71
CA ARG A 611 35.64 -30.60 -11.03
C ARG A 611 34.94 -31.87 -10.61
#